data_AF-A0A2U3KNR4-F1
#
_entry.id   AF-A0A2U3KNR4-F1
#
_cell.length_a   1.000
_cell.length_b   1.000
_cell.length_c   1.000
_cell.angle_alpha   90.00
_cell.angle_beta   90.00
_cell.angle_gamma   90.00
#
_symmetry.space_group_name_H-M   'P 1'
#
loop_
_entity.id
_entity.type
_entity.pdbx_description
1 polymer ?
#
loop_
_entity_poly.entity_id
_entity_poly.type
_entity_poly.pdbx_seq_one_letter_code
_entity_poly.pdbx_strand_id
1 'polypeptide(L)'
;MLLEGGLTLSTGILRTFYASTAWKKCRDAFFNAKFGLCEDCGSLGEIVHHIKPITASDVRTNPDKCYGWDIGHAPPHRIVY
;
A
#
# COMPACT_ATOMS: atom_id res chain seq x y z
N MET A 1 -16.36 -23.44 22.32
CA MET A 1 -16.48 -23.86 20.91
C MET A 1 -16.28 -22.60 20.07
N LEU A 2 -15.15 -22.29 19.42
CA LEU A 2 -13.86 -22.93 19.16
C LEU A 2 -12.78 -21.82 19.14
N LEU A 3 -11.69 -22.07 19.89
CA LEU A 3 -10.27 -21.85 19.59
C LEU A 3 -9.72 -20.43 19.27
N GLU A 4 -9.05 -19.89 20.30
CA GLU A 4 -7.71 -19.27 20.28
C GLU A 4 -6.95 -19.35 18.93
N GLY A 5 -6.54 -18.19 18.39
CA GLY A 5 -5.73 -18.11 17.17
C GLY A 5 -5.04 -16.76 16.98
N GLY A 6 -4.59 -16.12 18.07
CA GLY A 6 -3.66 -14.99 18.01
C GLY A 6 -2.22 -15.48 17.79
N LEU A 7 -1.41 -14.69 17.08
CA LEU A 7 0.02 -14.90 16.71
C LEU A 7 0.24 -16.06 15.70
N THR A 8 0.45 -15.86 14.39
CA THR A 8 1.77 -15.52 13.78
C THR A 8 1.68 -15.30 12.25
N LEU A 9 0.48 -15.15 11.68
CA LEU A 9 0.26 -15.13 10.22
C LEU A 9 0.47 -13.74 9.56
N SER A 10 0.89 -12.73 10.32
CA SER A 10 0.88 -11.32 9.88
C SER A 10 2.02 -10.96 8.92
N THR A 11 3.25 -11.41 9.19
CA THR A 11 4.43 -11.02 8.40
C THR A 11 4.46 -11.67 7.01
N GLY A 12 4.00 -12.92 6.90
CA GLY A 12 3.99 -13.64 5.61
C GLY A 12 3.04 -13.02 4.59
N ILE A 13 1.86 -12.59 5.05
CA ILE A 13 0.82 -12.03 4.18
C ILE A 13 1.20 -10.64 3.65
N LEU A 14 1.83 -9.80 4.48
CA LEU A 14 2.34 -8.51 4.01
C LEU A 14 3.47 -8.70 3.00
N ARG A 15 4.37 -9.67 3.24
CA ARG A 15 5.45 -9.98 2.30
C ARG A 15 4.92 -10.45 0.95
N THR A 16 3.92 -11.33 0.93
CA THR A 16 3.31 -11.80 -0.34
C THR A 16 2.53 -10.68 -1.03
N PHE A 17 1.84 -9.82 -0.27
CA PHE A 17 1.18 -8.63 -0.80
C PHE A 17 2.15 -7.72 -1.55
N TYR A 18 3.25 -7.31 -0.91
CA TYR A 18 4.25 -6.43 -1.55
C TYR A 18 5.00 -7.13 -2.70
N ALA A 19 5.09 -8.46 -2.69
CA ALA A 19 5.65 -9.23 -3.81
C ALA A 19 4.65 -9.42 -4.97
N SER A 20 3.36 -9.20 -4.74
CA SER A 20 2.29 -9.50 -5.70
C SER A 20 2.37 -8.63 -6.95
N THR A 21 1.90 -9.19 -8.07
CA THR A 21 1.80 -8.46 -9.34
C THR A 21 0.76 -7.34 -9.27
N ALA A 22 -0.32 -7.53 -8.49
CA ALA A 22 -1.34 -6.53 -8.27
C ALA A 22 -0.77 -5.27 -7.61
N TRP A 23 -0.01 -5.43 -6.52
CA TRP A 23 0.65 -4.30 -5.87
C TRP A 23 1.63 -3.60 -6.79
N LYS A 24 2.50 -4.33 -7.50
CA LYS A 24 3.48 -3.74 -8.43
C LYS A 24 2.81 -2.89 -9.51
N LYS A 25 1.73 -3.39 -10.12
CA LYS A 25 0.95 -2.63 -11.12
C LYS A 25 0.31 -1.38 -10.52
N CYS A 26 -0.29 -1.50 -9.34
CA CYS A 26 -0.88 -0.36 -8.63
C CYS A 26 0.18 0.71 -8.33
N ARG A 27 1.32 0.28 -7.78
CA ARG A 27 2.47 1.13 -7.45
C ARG A 27 2.98 1.88 -8.67
N ASP A 28 3.27 1.16 -9.76
CA ASP A 28 3.87 1.75 -10.95
C ASP A 28 2.91 2.74 -11.62
N ALA A 29 1.62 2.38 -11.68
CA ALA A 29 0.63 3.27 -12.23
C ALA A 29 0.42 4.51 -11.33
N PHE A 30 0.45 4.38 -9.99
CA PHE A 30 0.34 5.51 -9.06
C PHE A 30 1.54 6.44 -9.20
N PHE A 31 2.74 5.86 -9.28
CA PHE A 31 3.97 6.59 -9.53
C PHE A 31 3.88 7.43 -10.81
N ASN A 32 3.44 6.81 -11.91
CA ASN A 32 3.29 7.49 -13.19
C ASN A 32 2.21 8.58 -13.16
N ALA A 33 1.07 8.34 -12.48
CA ALA A 33 -0.01 9.32 -12.38
C ALA A 33 0.39 10.59 -11.60
N LYS A 34 1.35 10.46 -10.68
CA LYS A 34 1.92 11.57 -9.91
C LYS A 34 3.23 12.11 -10.51
N PHE A 35 3.52 11.76 -11.77
CA PHE A 35 4.72 12.17 -12.50
C PHE A 35 6.04 11.79 -11.80
N GLY A 36 6.00 10.78 -10.91
CA GLY A 36 7.16 10.32 -10.16
C GLY A 36 7.75 11.36 -9.21
N LEU A 37 6.97 12.35 -8.76
CA LEU A 37 7.46 13.41 -7.87
C LEU A 37 7.17 13.07 -6.42
N CYS A 38 8.17 13.27 -5.56
CA CYS A 38 8.05 13.22 -4.11
C CYS A 38 7.06 14.30 -3.63
N GLU A 39 6.09 13.89 -2.82
CA GLU A 39 5.04 14.79 -2.33
C GLU A 39 5.49 15.67 -1.16
N ASP A 40 6.65 15.41 -0.55
CA ASP A 40 7.24 16.28 0.48
C ASP A 40 8.10 17.40 -0.12
N CYS A 41 8.97 17.06 -1.09
CA CYS A 41 9.99 17.99 -1.59
C CYS A 41 9.84 18.42 -3.05
N GLY A 42 8.99 17.74 -3.84
CA GLY A 42 8.78 18.04 -5.26
C GLY A 42 9.90 17.55 -6.20
N SER A 43 10.97 16.95 -5.68
CA SER A 43 12.00 16.27 -6.47
C SER A 43 11.50 14.90 -6.97
N LEU A 44 12.30 14.18 -7.76
CA LEU A 44 12.01 12.80 -8.15
C LEU A 44 11.82 11.93 -6.90
N GLY A 45 10.75 11.15 -6.80
CA GLY A 45 10.55 10.22 -5.70
C GLY A 45 11.10 8.83 -5.99
N GLU A 46 11.39 8.06 -4.95
CA GLU A 46 11.96 6.70 -5.08
C GLU A 46 10.97 5.62 -4.60
N ILE A 47 10.09 5.94 -3.66
CA ILE A 47 9.23 4.96 -2.99
C ILE A 47 7.77 5.43 -2.99
N VAL A 48 6.86 4.53 -3.35
CA VAL A 48 5.42 4.68 -3.08
C VAL A 48 5.12 4.04 -1.73
N HIS A 49 4.75 4.85 -0.75
CA HIS A 49 4.53 4.46 0.64
C HIS A 49 3.05 4.56 1.02
N HIS A 50 2.52 3.58 1.77
CA HIS A 50 1.17 3.70 2.36
C HIS A 50 1.15 4.77 3.46
N ILE A 51 0.31 5.80 3.34
CA ILE A 51 0.20 6.89 4.33
C ILE A 51 -0.19 6.33 5.71
N LYS A 52 -1.19 5.44 5.72
CA LYS A 52 -1.59 4.70 6.92
C LYS A 52 -1.02 3.28 6.84
N PRO A 53 -0.35 2.77 7.89
CA PRO A 53 0.15 1.42 7.91
C PRO A 53 -0.94 0.40 7.60
N ILE A 54 -0.65 -0.54 6.70
CA ILE A 54 -1.54 -1.67 6.39
C ILE A 54 -1.22 -2.87 7.27
N THR A 55 -2.25 -3.61 7.65
CA THR A 55 -2.14 -4.85 8.41
C THR A 55 -2.46 -6.05 7.52
N ALA A 56 -2.09 -7.25 7.97
CA ALA A 56 -2.47 -8.47 7.27
C ALA A 56 -4.00 -8.67 7.17
N SER A 57 -4.77 -8.08 8.09
CA SER A 57 -6.23 -8.05 8.00
C SER A 57 -6.68 -7.11 6.88
N ASP A 58 -6.09 -5.92 6.77
CA ASP A 58 -6.40 -4.97 5.69
C ASP A 58 -6.19 -5.60 4.31
N VAL A 59 -5.10 -6.36 4.13
CA VAL A 59 -4.82 -7.07 2.87
C VAL A 59 -5.95 -8.03 2.47
N ARG A 60 -6.67 -8.61 3.45
CA ARG A 60 -7.75 -9.56 3.20
C ARG A 60 -9.12 -8.90 3.07
N THR A 61 -9.36 -7.81 3.80
CA THR A 61 -10.72 -7.26 3.98
C THR A 61 -10.87 -5.81 3.56
N ASN A 62 -9.78 -5.11 3.22
CA ASN A 62 -9.78 -3.68 2.92
C ASN A 62 -8.98 -3.36 1.64
N PRO A 63 -9.51 -3.71 0.46
CA PRO A 63 -8.84 -3.47 -0.81
C PRO A 63 -8.59 -1.98 -1.08
N ASP A 64 -9.46 -1.08 -0.62
CA ASP A 64 -9.32 0.38 -0.83
C ASP A 64 -8.09 0.93 -0.11
N LYS A 65 -7.83 0.50 1.12
CA LYS A 65 -6.60 0.90 1.83
C LYS A 65 -5.35 0.31 1.20
N CYS A 66 -5.46 -0.84 0.54
CA CYS A 66 -4.33 -1.53 -0.08
C CYS A 66 -3.99 -0.97 -1.47
N TYR A 67 -5.00 -0.75 -2.31
CA TYR A 67 -4.88 -0.46 -3.75
C TYR A 67 -5.64 0.80 -4.20
N GLY A 68 -6.33 1.51 -3.31
CA GLY A 68 -7.13 2.68 -3.67
C GLY A 68 -6.30 3.85 -4.19
N TRP A 69 -6.94 4.72 -4.95
CA TRP A 69 -6.29 5.77 -5.76
C TRP A 69 -6.74 7.19 -5.44
N ASP A 70 -7.52 7.32 -4.36
CA ASP A 70 -8.60 8.29 -4.19
C ASP A 70 -8.42 9.63 -4.94
N ILE A 71 -9.31 9.82 -5.92
CA ILE A 71 -9.35 10.94 -6.86
C ILE A 71 -10.28 12.01 -6.27
N GLY A 72 -9.91 12.57 -5.11
CA GLY A 72 -10.70 13.64 -4.49
C GLY A 72 -10.68 13.69 -2.96
N HIS A 73 -10.30 12.59 -2.30
CA HIS A 73 -9.82 12.57 -0.92
C HIS A 73 -8.38 12.04 -0.90
N ALA A 74 -7.62 12.31 0.17
CA ALA A 74 -6.18 12.02 0.19
C ALA A 74 -5.90 10.52 -0.12
N PRO A 75 -5.07 10.21 -1.14
CA PRO A 75 -4.81 8.84 -1.53
C PRO A 75 -4.20 8.03 -0.38
N PRO A 76 -4.43 6.71 -0.30
CA PRO A 76 -3.83 5.88 0.74
C PRO A 76 -2.32 5.69 0.55
N HIS A 77 -1.78 6.11 -0.59
CA HIS A 77 -0.35 6.09 -0.92
C HIS A 77 0.18 7.50 -1.14
N ARG A 78 1.48 7.65 -0.91
CA ARG A 78 2.24 8.86 -1.23
C ARG A 78 3.59 8.52 -1.82
N ILE A 79 4.14 9.38 -2.66
CA ILE A 79 5.51 9.24 -3.17
C ILE A 79 6.47 10.00 -2.26
N VAL A 80 7.53 9.34 -1.83
CA VAL A 80 8.60 9.93 -1.00
C VAL A 80 9.98 9.55 -1.53
N TYR A 81 10.99 10.31 -1.10
CA TYR A 81 12.41 10.04 -1.30
C TYR A 81 12.90 9.08 -0.21
#